data_AF-A0A968CPM1-F1
#
_entry.id   AF-A0A968CPM1-F1
#
_cell.length_a   1.000
_cell.length_b   1.000
_cell.length_c   1.000
_cell.angle_alpha   90.00
_cell.angle_beta   90.00
_cell.angle_gamma   90.00
#
_symmetry.space_group_name_H-M   'P 1'
#
loop_
_entity.id
_entity.type
_entity.pdbx_description
1 polymer ?
#
loop_
_entity_poly.entity_id
_entity_poly.type
_entity_poly.pdbx_seq_one_letter_code
_entity_poly.pdbx_strand_id
1 'polypeptide(L)'
;MKDRFGEAERVEKIKGWNLPTPDNRRKIYGNGFLLVGDAAGLVNPLTGGGIDNAMHSGKVAAECSAEICRGSDYSEKRLSNYASRLWKELGENQFKSEYRLQRLGSLRAFHSLFNLLVSQVNAKPELSNCIRFLVVDGKPANNRKLMTLLLRNLV
;
A
#
# COMPACT_ATOMS: atom_id res chain seq x y z
N MET A 1 12.04 23.13 -5.10
CA MET A 1 12.99 22.19 -5.77
C MET A 1 14.19 22.93 -6.34
N LYS A 2 14.01 24.06 -7.05
CA LYS A 2 15.13 24.87 -7.56
C LYS A 2 16.15 25.27 -6.48
N ASP A 3 15.71 25.70 -5.30
CA ASP A 3 16.64 26.05 -4.22
C ASP A 3 17.36 24.84 -3.60
N ARG A 4 16.79 23.63 -3.72
CA ARG A 4 17.37 22.39 -3.13
C ARG A 4 18.31 21.66 -4.08
N PHE A 5 18.15 21.85 -5.38
CA PHE A 5 18.86 21.11 -6.43
C PHE A 5 19.39 22.04 -7.54
N GLY A 6 19.58 23.33 -7.25
CA GLY A 6 19.88 24.36 -8.26
C GLY A 6 21.20 24.17 -9.00
N GLU A 7 22.18 23.56 -8.33
CA GLU A 7 23.50 23.22 -8.89
C GLU A 7 23.65 21.70 -9.16
N ALA A 8 22.57 20.93 -9.05
CA ALA A 8 22.65 19.48 -9.22
C ALA A 8 22.83 19.12 -10.70
N GLU A 9 23.93 18.43 -11.02
CA GLU A 9 24.15 17.84 -12.34
C GLU A 9 23.70 16.38 -12.37
N ARG A 10 23.10 15.96 -13.49
CA ARG A 10 22.66 14.57 -13.69
C ARG A 10 23.86 13.68 -14.02
N VAL A 11 24.31 12.90 -13.03
CA VAL A 11 25.46 12.00 -13.16
C VAL A 11 25.17 10.76 -14.03
N GLU A 12 23.93 10.29 -14.08
CA GLU A 12 23.59 9.08 -14.83
C GLU A 12 22.18 9.07 -15.46
N LYS A 13 21.90 8.02 -16.25
CA LYS A 13 20.56 7.81 -16.80
C LYS A 13 19.56 7.50 -15.68
N ILE A 14 18.32 8.01 -15.81
CA ILE A 14 17.23 7.68 -14.90
C ILE A 14 17.01 6.17 -14.97
N LYS A 15 17.04 5.53 -13.80
CA LYS A 15 16.71 4.12 -13.61
C LYS A 15 15.34 4.04 -12.94
N GLY A 16 14.58 3.03 -13.30
CA GLY A 16 13.27 2.75 -12.71
C GLY A 16 12.93 1.29 -12.90
N TRP A 17 12.02 0.81 -12.04
CA TRP A 17 11.47 -0.53 -12.14
C TRP A 17 9.96 -0.48 -11.94
N ASN A 18 9.27 -1.51 -12.42
CA ASN A 18 7.83 -1.63 -12.20
C ASN A 18 7.57 -1.89 -10.71
N LEU A 19 6.57 -1.20 -10.16
CA LEU A 19 6.09 -1.44 -8.80
C LEU A 19 5.02 -2.53 -8.83
N PRO A 20 5.32 -3.76 -8.36
CA PRO A 20 4.34 -4.84 -8.35
C PRO A 20 3.35 -4.62 -7.21
N THR A 21 2.19 -4.09 -7.55
CA THR A 21 1.06 -4.00 -6.63
C THR A 21 0.28 -5.31 -6.63
N PRO A 22 -0.24 -5.76 -5.49
CA PRO A 22 -0.92 -7.03 -5.43
C PRO A 22 -2.28 -6.90 -6.12
N ASP A 23 -2.50 -7.70 -7.16
CA ASP A 23 -3.84 -8.17 -7.42
C ASP A 23 -4.11 -9.29 -6.40
N ASN A 24 -5.31 -9.33 -5.80
CA ASN A 24 -5.69 -10.30 -4.75
C ASN A 24 -5.51 -11.80 -5.10
N ARG A 25 -5.01 -12.14 -6.30
CA ARG A 25 -4.90 -13.50 -6.81
C ARG A 25 -3.47 -14.04 -6.84
N ARG A 26 -2.44 -13.23 -6.53
CA ARG A 26 -1.06 -13.76 -6.49
C ARG A 26 -0.92 -14.72 -5.31
N LYS A 27 -0.68 -15.99 -5.61
CA LYS A 27 -0.31 -16.98 -4.61
C LYS A 27 1.12 -16.70 -4.14
N ILE A 28 1.29 -16.47 -2.84
CA ILE A 28 2.57 -16.06 -2.23
C ILE A 28 3.28 -17.18 -1.46
N TYR A 29 2.83 -18.42 -1.64
CA TYR A 29 3.39 -19.62 -1.01
C TYR A 29 3.10 -20.86 -1.86
N GLY A 30 3.84 -21.93 -1.61
CA GLY A 30 3.61 -23.25 -2.20
C GLY A 30 4.56 -24.28 -1.61
N ASN A 31 4.69 -25.45 -2.24
CA ASN A 31 5.56 -26.51 -1.73
C ASN A 31 7.02 -26.03 -1.66
N GLY A 32 7.55 -25.88 -0.45
CA GLY A 32 8.95 -25.50 -0.20
C GLY A 32 9.28 -24.03 -0.48
N PHE A 33 8.32 -23.13 -0.69
CA PHE A 33 8.63 -21.72 -0.95
C PHE A 33 7.63 -20.74 -0.34
N LEU A 34 8.14 -19.54 -0.04
CA LEU A 34 7.39 -18.34 0.34
C LEU A 34 7.88 -17.17 -0.52
N LEU A 35 6.98 -16.28 -0.91
CA LEU A 35 7.32 -15.02 -1.58
C LEU A 35 7.21 -13.87 -0.58
N VAL A 36 8.12 -12.91 -0.64
CA VAL A 36 8.17 -11.71 0.22
C VAL A 36 8.40 -10.45 -0.62
N GLY A 37 8.10 -9.27 -0.05
CA GLY A 37 8.33 -7.97 -0.70
C GLY A 37 7.79 -7.88 -2.13
N ASP A 38 8.60 -7.37 -3.05
CA ASP A 38 8.24 -7.20 -4.46
C ASP A 38 7.92 -8.53 -5.16
N ALA A 39 8.54 -9.64 -4.75
CA ALA A 39 8.25 -10.97 -5.32
C ALA A 39 6.81 -11.43 -4.96
N ALA A 40 6.36 -11.08 -3.76
CA ALA A 40 4.97 -11.26 -3.34
C ALA A 40 4.04 -10.16 -3.88
N GLY A 41 4.59 -9.13 -4.52
CA GLY A 41 3.83 -7.99 -5.03
C GLY A 41 3.19 -7.18 -3.92
N LEU A 42 3.93 -6.87 -2.85
CA LEU A 42 3.38 -6.19 -1.66
C LEU A 42 3.57 -4.67 -1.68
N VAL A 43 3.71 -4.07 -2.86
CA VAL A 43 3.73 -2.60 -2.95
C VAL A 43 2.32 -2.06 -2.72
N ASN A 44 2.19 -1.08 -1.84
CA ASN A 44 0.95 -0.39 -1.57
C ASN A 44 0.45 0.30 -2.87
N PRO A 45 -0.73 -0.06 -3.38
CA PRO A 45 -1.23 0.44 -4.66
C PRO A 45 -1.57 1.94 -4.65
N LEU A 46 -1.87 2.52 -3.49
CA LEU A 46 -2.21 3.93 -3.39
C LEU A 46 -0.98 4.82 -3.24
N THR A 47 -0.04 4.44 -2.37
CA THR A 47 1.13 5.27 -2.03
C THR A 47 2.37 4.96 -2.86
N GLY A 48 2.45 3.75 -3.43
CA GLY A 48 3.66 3.23 -4.06
C GLY A 48 4.75 2.82 -3.06
N GLY A 49 4.50 2.94 -1.75
CA GLY A 49 5.40 2.46 -0.69
C GLY A 49 5.35 0.94 -0.57
N GLY A 50 6.49 0.30 -0.31
CA GLY A 50 6.54 -1.15 -0.12
C GLY A 50 7.67 -1.67 0.77
N ILE A 51 8.54 -0.78 1.28
CA ILE A 51 9.68 -1.17 2.12
C ILE A 51 9.18 -1.73 3.46
N ASP A 52 8.21 -1.05 4.07
CA ASP A 52 7.49 -1.50 5.26
C ASP A 52 6.82 -2.87 5.02
N ASN A 53 6.05 -3.02 3.95
CA ASN A 53 5.39 -4.28 3.61
C ASN A 53 6.40 -5.41 3.33
N ALA A 54 7.54 -5.09 2.71
CA ALA A 54 8.63 -6.02 2.49
C ALA A 54 9.26 -6.49 3.82
N MET A 55 9.46 -5.57 4.77
CA MET A 55 9.96 -5.90 6.11
C MET A 55 8.97 -6.75 6.91
N HIS A 56 7.68 -6.40 6.91
CA HIS A 56 6.63 -7.19 7.56
C HIS A 56 6.53 -8.59 6.96
N SER A 57 6.49 -8.70 5.62
CA SER A 57 6.46 -10.02 4.96
C SER A 57 7.70 -10.87 5.23
N GLY A 58 8.90 -10.28 5.23
CA GLY A 58 10.13 -10.97 5.62
C GLY A 58 10.08 -11.51 7.05
N LYS A 59 9.57 -10.70 7.99
CA LYS A 59 9.40 -11.11 9.39
C LYS A 59 8.43 -12.29 9.53
N VAL A 60 7.22 -12.17 8.97
CA VAL A 60 6.21 -13.24 9.04
C VAL A 60 6.71 -14.52 8.35
N ALA A 61 7.39 -14.39 7.22
CA ALA A 61 8.01 -15.52 6.53
C ALA A 61 9.06 -16.21 7.40
N ALA A 62 9.95 -15.45 8.05
CA ALA A 62 10.96 -15.99 8.94
C ALA A 62 10.35 -16.74 10.14
N GLU A 63 9.30 -16.18 10.76
CA GLU A 63 8.56 -16.83 11.85
C GLU A 63 7.92 -18.14 11.39
N CYS A 64 7.23 -18.14 10.24
CA CYS A 64 6.63 -19.34 9.67
C CYS A 64 7.69 -20.40 9.28
N SER A 65 8.80 -19.98 8.69
CA SER A 65 9.92 -20.85 8.34
C SER A 65 10.54 -21.48 9.58
N ALA A 66 10.78 -20.71 10.66
CA ALA A 66 11.35 -21.23 11.89
C ALA A 66 10.48 -22.30 12.57
N GLU A 67 9.15 -22.19 12.47
CA GLU A 67 8.20 -23.17 12.99
C GLU A 67 8.27 -24.51 12.25
N ILE A 68 8.56 -24.50 10.95
CA ILE A 68 8.56 -25.71 10.11
C ILE A 68 9.96 -26.29 9.88
N CYS A 69 11.02 -25.48 10.01
CA CYS A 69 12.41 -25.93 9.87
C CYS A 69 12.80 -26.99 10.91
N ARG A 70 12.07 -27.07 12.04
CA ARG A 70 12.23 -28.15 13.04
C ARG A 70 11.55 -29.46 12.64
N GLY A 71 10.70 -29.44 11.63
CA GLY A 71 10.01 -30.61 11.08
C GLY A 71 10.44 -30.92 9.65
N SER A 72 9.67 -31.80 9.01
CA SER A 72 9.94 -32.28 7.64
C SER A 72 8.83 -31.94 6.65
N ASP A 73 7.79 -31.22 7.09
CA ASP A 73 6.61 -30.89 6.29
C ASP A 73 6.72 -29.46 5.73
N TYR A 74 7.21 -29.38 4.49
CA TYR A 74 7.29 -28.17 3.69
C TYR A 74 6.15 -28.07 2.66
N SER A 75 5.04 -28.78 2.91
CA SER A 75 3.90 -28.77 2.01
C SER A 75 3.26 -27.38 1.95
N GLU A 76 2.63 -27.09 0.82
CA GLU A 76 1.80 -25.92 0.62
C GLU A 76 0.76 -25.76 1.75
N LYS A 77 0.17 -26.86 2.21
CA LYS A 77 -0.82 -26.85 3.29
C LYS A 77 -0.20 -26.25 4.56
N ARG A 78 1.01 -26.67 4.91
CA ARG A 78 1.72 -26.14 6.08
C ARG A 78 2.10 -24.68 5.89
N LEU A 79 2.58 -24.31 4.71
CA LEU A 79 3.03 -22.96 4.36
C LEU A 79 1.88 -21.97 4.15
N SER A 80 0.64 -22.42 3.99
CA SER A 80 -0.55 -21.56 3.83
C SER A 80 -0.79 -20.61 5.02
N ASN A 81 -0.30 -20.98 6.21
CA ASN A 81 -0.34 -20.14 7.40
C ASN A 81 0.39 -18.80 7.23
N TYR A 82 1.40 -18.73 6.35
CA TYR A 82 2.10 -17.49 6.05
C TYR A 82 1.15 -16.44 5.49
N ALA A 83 0.32 -16.81 4.51
CA ALA A 83 -0.59 -15.86 3.86
C ALA A 83 -1.64 -15.32 4.84
N SER A 84 -2.24 -16.18 5.66
CA SER A 84 -3.25 -15.73 6.63
C SER A 84 -2.67 -14.79 7.68
N ARG A 85 -1.45 -15.07 8.18
CA ARG A 85 -0.75 -14.19 9.13
C ARG A 85 -0.37 -12.86 8.49
N LEU A 86 0.20 -12.90 7.28
CA LEU A 86 0.61 -11.70 6.57
C LEU A 86 -0.57 -10.76 6.31
N TRP A 87 -1.68 -11.28 5.77
CA TRP A 87 -2.85 -10.47 5.47
C TRP A 87 -3.57 -9.94 6.71
N LYS A 88 -3.43 -10.63 7.85
CA LYS A 88 -3.87 -10.11 9.14
C LYS A 88 -3.02 -8.92 9.61
N GLU A 89 -1.70 -8.95 9.36
CA GLU A 89 -0.79 -7.87 9.73
C GLU A 89 -0.91 -6.67 8.78
N LEU A 90 -0.98 -6.90 7.47
CA LEU A 90 -1.07 -5.85 6.46
C LEU A 90 -2.48 -5.25 6.29
N GLY A 91 -3.52 -5.94 6.78
CA GLY A 91 -4.90 -5.50 6.64
C GLY A 91 -5.46 -5.70 5.23
N GLU A 92 -5.89 -6.93 4.93
CA GLU A 92 -6.43 -7.32 3.61
C GLU A 92 -7.49 -6.36 3.05
N ASN A 93 -8.45 -5.91 3.88
CA ASN A 93 -9.52 -5.02 3.44
C ASN A 93 -9.02 -3.62 3.08
N GLN A 94 -7.99 -3.14 3.78
CA GLN A 94 -7.37 -1.85 3.49
C GLN A 94 -6.64 -1.93 2.15
N PHE A 95 -5.78 -2.94 1.97
CA PHE A 95 -5.07 -3.18 0.71
C PHE A 95 -6.01 -3.31 -0.49
N LYS A 96 -7.13 -4.02 -0.32
CA LYS A 96 -8.20 -4.14 -1.33
C LYS A 96 -8.85 -2.80 -1.68
N SER A 97 -9.08 -1.95 -0.68
CA SER A 97 -9.69 -0.64 -0.87
C SER A 97 -8.74 0.31 -1.60
N GLU A 98 -7.48 0.31 -1.21
CA GLU A 98 -6.41 1.09 -1.86
C GLU A 98 -6.22 0.67 -3.32
N TYR A 99 -6.26 -0.63 -3.63
CA TYR A 99 -6.21 -1.13 -5.01
C TYR A 99 -7.40 -0.63 -5.85
N ARG A 100 -8.61 -0.64 -5.28
CA ARG A 100 -9.81 -0.09 -5.94
C ARG A 100 -9.67 1.41 -6.19
N LEU A 101 -9.15 2.16 -5.22
CA LEU A 101 -8.91 3.60 -5.36
C LEU A 101 -7.88 3.89 -6.45
N GLN A 102 -6.77 3.15 -6.50
CA GLN A 102 -5.78 3.27 -7.57
C GLN A 102 -6.43 3.06 -8.95
N ARG A 103 -7.24 2.00 -9.09
CA ARG A 103 -7.95 1.70 -10.35
C ARG A 103 -8.98 2.77 -10.71
N LEU A 104 -9.72 3.32 -9.74
CA LEU A 104 -10.63 4.44 -9.98
C LEU A 104 -9.88 5.71 -10.37
N GLY A 105 -8.74 6.00 -9.73
CA GLY A 105 -7.85 7.11 -10.05
C GLY A 105 -7.33 7.05 -11.47
N SER A 106 -7.11 5.85 -12.01
CA SER A 106 -6.68 5.65 -13.40
C SER A 106 -7.76 5.98 -14.44
N LEU A 107 -9.02 6.19 -14.02
CA LEU A 107 -10.10 6.56 -14.92
C LEU A 107 -10.04 8.06 -15.24
N ARG A 108 -9.97 8.39 -16.54
CA ARG A 108 -9.91 9.78 -17.02
C ARG A 108 -11.07 10.66 -16.53
N ALA A 109 -12.27 10.09 -16.36
CA ALA A 109 -13.43 10.81 -15.82
C ALA A 109 -13.26 11.23 -14.35
N PHE A 110 -12.43 10.49 -13.59
CA PHE A 110 -12.17 10.79 -12.18
C PHE A 110 -11.15 11.93 -12.01
N HIS A 111 -10.34 12.25 -13.02
CA HIS A 111 -9.32 13.30 -12.92
C HIS A 111 -9.91 14.68 -12.56
N SER A 112 -11.03 15.08 -13.17
CA SER A 112 -11.64 16.38 -12.88
C SER A 112 -12.17 16.46 -11.46
N LEU A 113 -12.80 15.38 -10.97
CA LEU A 113 -13.28 15.28 -9.59
C LEU A 113 -12.10 15.24 -8.61
N PHE A 114 -11.04 14.50 -8.93
CA PHE A 114 -9.85 14.41 -8.11
C PHE A 114 -9.15 15.77 -7.99
N ASN A 115 -9.00 16.50 -9.09
CA ASN A 115 -8.43 17.84 -9.09
C ASN A 115 -9.27 18.82 -8.25
N LEU A 116 -10.61 18.72 -8.32
CA LEU A 116 -11.51 19.49 -7.46
C LEU A 116 -11.32 19.14 -5.98
N LEU A 117 -11.20 17.85 -5.65
CA LEU A 117 -10.92 17.42 -4.28
C LEU A 117 -9.56 17.96 -3.79
N VAL A 118 -8.52 17.87 -4.61
CA VAL A 118 -7.19 18.40 -4.29
C VAL A 118 -7.22 19.92 -4.08
N SER A 119 -7.96 20.66 -4.91
CA SER A 119 -8.07 22.12 -4.75
C SER A 119 -8.78 22.49 -3.44
N GLN A 120 -9.84 21.77 -3.06
CA GLN A 120 -10.53 21.96 -1.78
C GLN A 120 -9.62 21.63 -0.58
N VAL A 121 -8.82 20.57 -0.69
CA VAL A 121 -7.88 20.15 0.36
C VAL A 121 -6.74 21.14 0.54
N ASN A 122 -6.24 21.73 -0.55
CA ASN A 122 -5.23 22.78 -0.48
C ASN A 122 -5.78 24.09 0.11
N ALA A 123 -7.05 24.39 -0.15
CA ALA A 123 -7.69 25.60 0.39
C ALA A 123 -8.01 25.51 1.89
N LYS A 124 -8.12 24.29 2.45
CA LYS A 124 -8.62 24.06 3.82
C LYS A 124 -7.67 23.16 4.64
N PRO A 125 -6.88 23.73 5.57
CA PRO A 125 -5.89 22.99 6.37
C PRO A 125 -6.47 21.80 7.15
N GLU A 126 -7.72 21.89 7.59
CA GLU A 126 -8.43 20.85 8.33
C GLU A 126 -8.64 19.57 7.50
N LEU A 127 -9.00 19.74 6.21
CA LEU A 127 -9.16 18.64 5.26
C LEU A 127 -7.81 18.00 4.91
N SER A 128 -6.76 18.81 4.79
CA SER A 128 -5.39 18.33 4.56
C SER A 128 -4.90 17.43 5.69
N ASN A 129 -5.13 17.83 6.94
CA ASN A 129 -4.78 17.02 8.10
C ASN A 129 -5.56 15.69 8.12
N CYS A 130 -6.86 15.74 7.88
CA CYS A 130 -7.69 14.54 7.81
C CYS A 130 -7.24 13.53 6.73
N ILE A 131 -6.88 14.02 5.54
CA ILE A 131 -6.39 13.15 4.46
C ILE A 131 -5.01 12.58 4.80
N ARG A 132 -4.12 13.36 5.43
CA ARG A 132 -2.84 12.84 5.91
C ARG A 132 -3.02 11.68 6.87
N PHE A 133 -3.91 11.79 7.86
CA PHE A 133 -4.21 10.69 8.79
C PHE A 133 -4.73 9.45 8.06
N LEU A 134 -5.56 9.62 7.04
CA LEU A 134 -6.07 8.52 6.24
C LEU A 134 -5.00 7.82 5.40
N VAL A 135 -4.10 8.58 4.78
CA VAL A 135 -3.05 8.05 3.88
C VAL A 135 -1.86 7.49 4.64
N VAL A 136 -1.50 8.07 5.79
CA VAL A 136 -0.31 7.69 6.56
C VAL A 136 -0.64 6.64 7.63
N ASP A 137 -1.72 6.83 8.40
CA ASP A 137 -2.01 5.98 9.56
C ASP A 137 -3.02 4.85 9.27
N GLY A 138 -3.66 4.86 8.09
CA GLY A 138 -4.64 3.85 7.68
C GLY A 138 -5.90 3.77 8.58
N LYS A 139 -5.99 4.62 9.61
CA LYS A 139 -7.07 4.65 10.59
C LYS A 139 -7.67 6.06 10.64
N PRO A 140 -8.91 6.24 10.17
CA PRO A 140 -9.54 7.55 10.20
C PRO A 140 -9.84 7.94 11.65
N ALA A 141 -9.33 9.09 12.08
CA ALA A 141 -9.52 9.61 13.43
C ALA A 141 -11.00 9.81 13.83
N ASN A 142 -11.93 9.94 12.87
CA ASN A 142 -13.38 9.82 13.08
C ASN A 142 -14.13 9.85 11.73
N ASN A 143 -14.59 8.69 11.23
CA ASN A 143 -15.23 8.58 9.89
C ASN A 143 -16.47 9.48 9.71
N ARG A 144 -17.22 9.77 10.78
CA ARG A 144 -18.39 10.66 10.70
C ARG A 144 -17.99 12.10 10.42
N LYS A 145 -17.01 12.64 11.14
CA LYS A 145 -16.56 14.03 10.99
C LYS A 145 -16.03 14.29 9.58
N LEU A 146 -15.27 13.35 9.02
CA LEU A 146 -14.74 13.43 7.66
C LEU A 146 -15.84 13.47 6.60
N MET A 147 -16.82 12.57 6.68
CA MET A 147 -17.94 12.54 5.74
C MET A 147 -18.80 13.80 5.84
N THR A 148 -19.04 14.30 7.05
CA THR A 148 -19.76 15.57 7.25
C THR A 148 -18.98 16.76 6.69
N LEU A 149 -17.65 16.78 6.85
CA LEU A 149 -16.78 17.81 6.28
C LEU A 149 -16.74 17.76 4.76
N LEU A 150 -16.65 16.58 4.15
CA LEU A 150 -16.66 16.46 2.69
C LEU A 150 -18.03 16.85 2.11
N LEU A 151 -19.13 16.36 2.68
CA LEU A 151 -20.48 16.65 2.20
C LEU A 151 -20.87 18.12 2.37
N ARG A 152 -20.43 18.79 3.45
CA ARG A 152 -20.65 20.24 3.65
C ARG A 152 -19.89 21.13 2.66
N ASN A 153 -18.90 20.58 1.97
CA ASN A 153 -17.99 21.35 1.11
C ASN A 153 -18.03 20.90 -0.36
N LEU A 154 -18.92 19.96 -0.71
CA LEU A 154 -19.18 19.47 -2.06
C LEU A 154 -20.44 20.08 -2.69
N VAL A 155 -21.19 20.90 -1.93
CA VAL A 155 -22.29 21.77 -2.35
C VAL A 155 -21.87 23.21 -2.09
#